data_AF-T0ZQX0-F1
#
_entry.id   AF-T0ZQX0-F1
#
_cell.length_a   1.000
_cell.length_b   1.000
_cell.length_c   1.000
_cell.angle_alpha   90.00
_cell.angle_beta   90.00
_cell.angle_gamma   90.00
#
_symmetry.space_group_name_H-M   'P 1'
#
loop_
_entity.id
_entity.type
_entity.pdbx_description
1 polymer ?
#
loop_
_entity_poly.entity_id
_entity_poly.type
_entity_poly.pdbx_seq_one_letter_code
_entity_poly.pdbx_strand_id
1 'polypeptide(L)'
;MAALLTSLYLRQWGIPLERLGEVTVRNRACASRNRRAHLGSPVSLEQVNASRVIASPLRLLHVSPVSDGAAAVLLTRDQAEVEVTGVGQATDVLHVLSRDPESGFRATRLAAARAYEEAGITRKEVGVAEVHDAFAPFELMDLEDLGFCGPGEGLRFVEEGKGDPDGILPVNPSGGAPWAGAIRWGPRGLPRWW
;
A
#
# COMPACT_ATOMS: atom_id res chain seq x y z
N MET A 1 -13.26 11.97 -3.53
CA MET A 1 -13.09 11.19 -2.28
C MET A 1 -11.65 11.24 -1.79
N ALA A 2 -10.67 10.73 -2.56
CA ALA A 2 -9.27 10.63 -2.11
C ALA A 2 -8.71 11.96 -1.58
N ALA A 3 -8.79 13.04 -2.35
CA ALA A 3 -8.30 14.36 -1.91
C ALA A 3 -8.94 14.86 -0.60
N LEU A 4 -10.24 14.62 -0.38
CA LEU A 4 -10.93 15.00 0.86
C LEU A 4 -10.40 14.20 2.06
N LEU A 5 -10.28 12.87 1.90
CA LEU A 5 -9.72 12.01 2.96
C LEU A 5 -8.27 12.36 3.25
N THR A 6 -7.47 12.66 2.21
CA THR A 6 -6.10 13.15 2.38
C THR A 6 -6.07 14.45 3.17
N SER A 7 -6.90 15.45 2.83
CA SER A 7 -6.97 16.70 3.59
C SER A 7 -7.33 16.47 5.06
N LEU A 8 -8.28 15.58 5.35
CA LEU A 8 -8.66 15.23 6.72
C LEU A 8 -7.48 14.58 7.46
N TYR A 9 -6.85 13.58 6.85
CA TYR A 9 -5.71 12.86 7.42
C TYR A 9 -4.52 13.77 7.71
N LEU A 10 -4.10 14.59 6.74
CA LEU A 10 -3.01 15.54 6.91
C LEU A 10 -3.30 16.53 8.05
N ARG A 11 -4.54 17.05 8.11
CA ARG A 11 -4.96 17.99 9.16
C ARG A 11 -5.02 17.33 10.54
N GLN A 12 -5.55 16.11 10.62
CA GLN A 12 -5.73 15.39 11.87
C GLN A 12 -4.39 15.07 12.53
N TRP A 13 -3.40 14.66 11.74
CA TRP A 13 -2.10 14.23 12.24
C TRP A 13 -0.97 15.25 12.05
N GLY A 14 -1.29 16.44 11.54
CA GLY A 14 -0.31 17.51 11.33
C GLY A 14 0.79 17.14 10.33
N ILE A 15 0.48 16.27 9.36
CA ILE A 15 1.46 15.80 8.39
C ILE A 15 1.74 16.89 7.35
N PRO A 16 3.01 17.30 7.13
CA PRO A 16 3.35 18.25 6.08
C PRO A 16 3.06 17.67 4.70
N LEU A 17 2.42 18.47 3.84
CA LEU A 17 2.05 18.04 2.49
C LEU A 17 3.27 17.60 1.67
N GLU A 18 4.39 18.29 1.85
CA GLU A 18 5.64 18.08 1.12
C GLU A 18 6.24 16.70 1.39
N ARG A 19 5.89 16.06 2.51
CA ARG A 19 6.35 14.72 2.90
C ARG A 19 5.43 13.61 2.42
N LEU A 20 4.23 13.94 1.91
CA LEU A 20 3.33 12.92 1.37
C LEU A 20 3.94 12.14 0.20
N GLY A 21 4.83 12.79 -0.56
CA GLY A 21 5.53 12.18 -1.69
C GLY A 21 6.56 11.12 -1.34
N GLU A 22 6.95 10.97 -0.06
CA GLU A 22 7.92 9.95 0.38
C GLU A 22 7.44 8.54 0.02
N VAL A 23 6.13 8.28 0.13
CA VAL A 23 5.49 7.04 -0.32
C VAL A 23 5.75 6.79 -1.80
N THR A 24 5.52 7.81 -2.64
CA THR A 24 5.74 7.70 -4.09
C THR A 24 7.21 7.43 -4.41
N VAL A 25 8.14 8.11 -3.72
CA VAL A 25 9.58 7.90 -3.92
C VAL A 25 9.97 6.45 -3.61
N ARG A 26 9.50 5.92 -2.47
CA ARG A 26 9.72 4.53 -2.05
C ARG A 26 9.15 3.54 -3.07
N ASN A 27 7.88 3.70 -3.44
CA ASN A 27 7.21 2.82 -4.39
C ASN A 27 7.86 2.84 -5.77
N ARG A 28 8.33 4.00 -6.23
CA ARG A 28 9.08 4.13 -7.48
C ARG A 28 10.45 3.46 -7.43
N ALA A 29 11.12 3.48 -6.27
CA ALA A 29 12.36 2.73 -6.07
C ALA A 29 12.11 1.21 -6.15
N CYS A 30 11.03 0.71 -5.52
CA CYS A 30 10.61 -0.69 -5.63
C CYS A 30 10.25 -1.06 -7.08
N ALA A 31 9.44 -0.24 -7.73
CA ALA A 31 9.01 -0.41 -9.12
C ALA A 31 10.20 -0.46 -10.09
N SER A 32 11.27 0.30 -9.84
CA SER A 32 12.48 0.28 -10.68
C SER A 32 13.19 -1.08 -10.74
N ARG A 33 12.95 -1.93 -9.73
CA ARG A 33 13.47 -3.29 -9.65
C ARG A 33 12.51 -4.33 -10.25
N ASN A 34 11.29 -3.94 -10.59
CA ASN A 34 10.28 -4.80 -11.19
C ASN A 34 10.18 -4.54 -12.71
N ARG A 35 10.64 -5.51 -13.52
CA ARG A 35 10.57 -5.42 -14.99
C ARG A 35 9.13 -5.32 -15.55
N ARG A 36 8.13 -5.69 -14.76
CA ARG A 36 6.71 -5.62 -15.15
C ARG A 36 6.05 -4.31 -14.73
N ALA A 37 6.76 -3.43 -14.02
CA ALA A 37 6.20 -2.16 -13.59
C ALA A 37 5.90 -1.27 -14.80
N HIS A 38 4.69 -0.70 -14.86
CA HIS A 38 4.33 0.25 -15.92
C HIS A 38 5.25 1.49 -15.85
N LEU A 39 5.54 1.97 -14.65
CA LEU A 39 6.35 3.16 -14.43
C LEU A 39 7.56 2.83 -13.53
N GLY A 40 8.56 2.20 -14.14
CA GLY A 40 9.79 1.72 -13.49
C GLY A 40 10.91 2.75 -13.31
N SER A 41 10.68 4.03 -13.62
CA SER A 41 11.69 5.07 -13.35
C SER A 41 11.57 5.58 -11.91
N PRO A 42 12.68 5.67 -11.14
CA PRO A 42 12.69 6.31 -9.84
C PRO A 42 12.36 7.81 -9.99
N VAL A 43 11.83 8.41 -8.92
CA VAL A 43 11.53 9.85 -8.86
C VAL A 43 12.05 10.43 -7.55
N SER A 44 12.42 11.72 -7.55
CA SER A 44 12.77 12.44 -6.34
C SER A 44 11.53 13.06 -5.68
N LEU A 45 11.63 13.36 -4.38
CA LEU A 45 10.57 14.06 -3.65
C LEU A 45 10.28 15.45 -4.26
N GLU A 46 11.30 16.13 -4.75
CA GLU A 46 11.18 17.40 -5.47
C GLU A 46 10.33 17.24 -6.74
N GLN A 47 10.56 16.19 -7.54
CA GLN A 47 9.77 15.91 -8.73
C GLN A 47 8.30 15.63 -8.37
N VAL A 48 8.05 14.89 -7.29
CA VAL A 48 6.69 14.63 -6.80
C VAL A 48 6.00 15.94 -6.40
N ASN A 49 6.67 16.77 -5.62
CA ASN A 49 6.17 18.06 -5.16
C ASN A 49 6.04 19.12 -6.27
N ALA A 50 6.83 19.03 -7.34
CA ALA A 50 6.71 19.89 -8.52
C ALA A 50 5.62 19.41 -9.50
N SER A 51 5.14 18.17 -9.37
CA SER A 51 4.16 17.61 -10.30
C SER A 51 2.80 18.31 -10.22
N ARG A 52 2.08 18.32 -11.35
CA ARG A 52 0.80 19.02 -11.52
C ARG A 52 -0.21 18.60 -10.45
N VAL A 53 -0.88 19.57 -9.81
CA VAL A 53 -2.02 19.31 -8.92
C VAL A 53 -3.18 18.75 -9.73
N ILE A 54 -3.73 17.61 -9.30
CA ILE A 54 -4.91 16.98 -9.93
C ILE A 54 -6.17 17.30 -9.13
N ALA A 55 -6.10 17.18 -7.80
CA ALA A 55 -7.16 17.54 -6.88
C ALA A 55 -6.53 17.84 -5.53
N SER A 56 -6.46 19.11 -5.14
CA SER A 56 -5.74 19.53 -3.93
C SER A 56 -6.14 18.68 -2.72
N PRO A 57 -5.18 18.03 -2.02
CA PRO A 57 -3.74 18.27 -2.09
C PRO A 57 -2.97 17.27 -2.99
N LEU A 58 -3.67 16.37 -3.68
CA LEU A 58 -3.09 15.35 -4.53
C LEU A 58 -2.50 15.93 -5.82
N ARG A 59 -1.29 15.47 -6.14
CA ARG A 59 -0.55 15.78 -7.36
C ARG A 59 -0.47 14.55 -8.26
N LEU A 60 -0.11 14.76 -9.52
CA LEU A 60 -0.08 13.72 -10.55
C LEU A 60 0.71 12.49 -10.12
N LEU A 61 1.87 12.67 -9.48
CA LEU A 61 2.71 11.56 -9.05
C LEU A 61 2.22 10.85 -7.76
N HIS A 62 1.21 11.40 -7.07
CA HIS A 62 0.52 10.71 -5.98
C HIS A 62 -0.57 9.75 -6.48
N VAL A 63 -0.89 9.76 -7.79
CA VAL A 63 -2.03 9.04 -8.36
C VAL A 63 -1.53 7.92 -9.26
N SER A 64 -2.21 6.78 -9.22
CA SER A 64 -1.95 5.67 -10.12
C SER A 64 -2.16 6.00 -11.59
N PRO A 65 -1.25 5.56 -12.49
CA PRO A 65 -1.46 5.64 -13.92
C PRO A 65 -2.60 4.70 -14.32
N VAL A 66 -3.32 5.07 -15.37
CA VAL A 66 -4.18 4.12 -16.08
C VAL A 66 -3.27 3.13 -16.79
N SER A 67 -3.50 1.83 -16.57
CA SER A 67 -2.62 0.75 -17.04
C SER A 67 -3.46 -0.41 -17.58
N ASP A 68 -2.99 -1.04 -18.65
CA ASP A 68 -3.54 -2.30 -19.16
C ASP A 68 -2.66 -3.47 -18.74
N GLY A 69 -3.28 -4.57 -18.27
CA GLY A 69 -2.55 -5.75 -17.83
C GLY A 69 -3.47 -6.88 -17.36
N ALA A 70 -2.90 -8.07 -17.17
CA ALA A 70 -3.62 -9.23 -16.66
C ALA A 70 -2.74 -10.03 -15.67
N ALA A 71 -3.40 -10.66 -14.70
CA ALA A 71 -2.82 -11.65 -13.80
C ALA A 71 -3.83 -12.78 -13.62
N ALA A 72 -3.35 -14.01 -13.41
CA ALA A 72 -4.18 -15.16 -13.15
C ALA A 72 -3.52 -16.04 -12.08
N VAL A 73 -4.35 -16.65 -11.23
CA VAL A 73 -3.95 -17.65 -10.24
C VAL A 73 -4.81 -18.89 -10.42
N LEU A 74 -4.21 -20.07 -10.29
CA LEU A 74 -4.93 -21.33 -10.26
C LEU A 74 -5.05 -21.77 -8.80
N LEU A 75 -6.27 -21.99 -8.33
CA LEU A 75 -6.54 -22.43 -6.98
C LEU A 75 -6.90 -23.92 -6.98
N THR A 76 -6.34 -24.66 -6.03
CA THR A 76 -6.70 -26.06 -5.78
C THR A 76 -6.92 -26.27 -4.28
N ARG A 77 -7.61 -27.36 -3.95
CA ARG A 77 -7.73 -27.85 -2.57
C ARG A 77 -6.53 -28.72 -2.18
N ASP A 78 -5.80 -29.23 -3.16
CA ASP A 78 -4.61 -30.03 -2.92
C ASP A 78 -3.48 -29.15 -2.37
N GLN A 79 -2.46 -29.80 -1.80
CA GLN A 79 -1.28 -29.09 -1.29
C GLN A 79 -0.58 -28.31 -2.41
N ALA A 80 -0.31 -27.03 -2.16
CA ALA A 80 0.40 -26.12 -3.06
C ALA A 80 1.63 -25.51 -2.37
N GLU A 81 2.52 -24.86 -3.14
CA GLU A 81 3.69 -24.17 -2.58
C GLU A 81 3.32 -22.95 -1.73
N VAL A 82 2.16 -22.35 -2.00
CA VAL A 82 1.61 -21.19 -1.28
C VAL A 82 0.16 -21.49 -0.93
N GLU A 83 -0.17 -21.35 0.34
CA GLU A 83 -1.51 -21.59 0.87
C GLU A 83 -2.23 -20.27 1.20
N VAL A 84 -3.53 -20.23 0.95
CA VAL A 84 -4.39 -19.15 1.44
C VAL A 84 -4.87 -19.54 2.82
N THR A 85 -4.30 -18.93 3.86
CA THR A 85 -4.59 -19.29 5.26
C THR A 85 -5.77 -18.53 5.84
N GLY A 86 -6.13 -17.36 5.30
CA GLY A 86 -7.30 -16.59 5.73
C GLY A 86 -7.71 -15.53 4.73
N VAL A 87 -9.02 -15.22 4.69
CA VAL A 87 -9.65 -14.26 3.81
C VAL A 87 -10.67 -13.43 4.58
N GLY A 88 -10.41 -12.13 4.68
CA GLY A 88 -11.33 -11.19 5.29
C GLY A 88 -11.97 -10.26 4.27
N GLN A 89 -13.27 -10.06 4.39
CA GLN A 89 -14.01 -9.07 3.59
C GLN A 89 -14.89 -8.21 4.50
N ALA A 90 -15.01 -6.94 4.18
CA ALA A 90 -15.93 -6.03 4.84
C ALA A 90 -16.32 -4.89 3.89
N THR A 91 -17.45 -4.27 4.16
CA THR A 91 -17.96 -3.11 3.42
C THR A 91 -18.22 -1.96 4.37
N ASP A 92 -18.25 -0.75 3.81
CA ASP A 92 -18.54 0.47 4.53
C ASP A 92 -19.48 1.35 3.72
N VAL A 93 -19.98 2.43 4.33
CA VAL A 93 -20.88 3.37 3.67
C VAL A 93 -20.20 4.01 2.46
N LEU A 94 -20.95 4.06 1.35
CA LEU A 94 -20.47 4.63 0.09
C LEU A 94 -20.26 6.15 0.21
N HIS A 95 -21.16 6.82 0.93
CA HIS A 95 -21.15 8.27 1.06
C HIS A 95 -20.06 8.72 2.04
N VAL A 96 -19.07 9.45 1.54
CA VAL A 96 -17.88 9.86 2.31
C VAL A 96 -18.23 10.68 3.56
N LEU A 97 -19.25 11.53 3.50
CA LEU A 97 -19.67 12.37 4.63
C LEU A 97 -20.40 11.59 5.73
N SER A 98 -20.80 10.36 5.44
CA SER A 98 -21.48 9.48 6.39
C SER A 98 -20.51 8.50 7.06
N ARG A 99 -19.22 8.55 6.72
CA ARG A 99 -18.19 7.72 7.33
C ARG A 99 -17.80 8.25 8.69
N ASP A 100 -17.31 7.33 9.51
CA ASP A 100 -16.64 7.69 10.75
C ASP A 100 -15.51 8.69 10.47
N PRO A 101 -15.40 9.80 11.21
CA PRO A 101 -14.33 10.79 11.03
C PRO A 101 -12.93 10.27 11.38
N GLU A 102 -12.79 9.07 11.94
CA GLU A 102 -11.48 8.44 12.10
C GLU A 102 -10.70 8.39 10.76
N SER A 103 -9.44 8.82 10.80
CA SER A 103 -8.51 8.67 9.71
C SER A 103 -8.36 7.19 9.33
N GLY A 104 -8.84 6.83 8.14
CA GLY A 104 -8.65 5.50 7.56
C GLY A 104 -9.95 4.90 7.01
N PHE A 105 -9.97 3.58 6.95
CA PHE A 105 -10.99 2.77 6.31
C PHE A 105 -11.45 1.68 7.28
N ARG A 106 -12.62 1.90 7.89
CA ARG A 106 -13.25 0.91 8.77
C ARG A 106 -13.41 -0.45 8.10
N ALA A 107 -13.72 -0.49 6.80
CA ALA A 107 -13.77 -1.73 6.03
C ALA A 107 -12.41 -2.46 6.00
N THR A 108 -11.30 -1.75 5.79
CA THR A 108 -9.95 -2.34 5.81
C THR A 108 -9.65 -2.96 7.17
N ARG A 109 -9.92 -2.24 8.27
CA ARG A 109 -9.72 -2.76 9.64
C ARG A 109 -10.50 -4.04 9.92
N LEU A 110 -11.78 -4.05 9.55
CA LEU A 110 -12.66 -5.21 9.74
C LEU A 110 -12.27 -6.41 8.86
N ALA A 111 -11.88 -6.15 7.61
CA ALA A 111 -11.39 -7.18 6.71
C ALA A 111 -10.07 -7.77 7.23
N ALA A 112 -9.12 -6.93 7.65
CA ALA A 112 -7.85 -7.38 8.21
C ALA A 112 -8.04 -8.25 9.45
N ALA A 113 -8.88 -7.80 10.39
CA ALA A 113 -9.17 -8.55 11.62
C ALA A 113 -9.72 -9.95 11.32
N ARG A 114 -10.66 -10.07 10.37
CA ARG A 114 -11.22 -11.37 9.93
C ARG A 114 -10.17 -12.24 9.25
N ALA A 115 -9.32 -11.66 8.40
CA ALA A 115 -8.27 -12.40 7.73
C ALA A 115 -7.23 -12.96 8.73
N TYR A 116 -6.84 -12.17 9.73
CA TYR A 116 -5.93 -12.59 10.79
C TYR A 116 -6.54 -13.67 11.69
N GLU A 117 -7.82 -13.52 12.05
CA GLU A 117 -8.57 -14.50 12.83
C GLU A 117 -8.67 -15.85 12.10
N GLU A 118 -9.04 -15.85 10.82
CA GLU A 118 -9.16 -17.08 10.02
C GLU A 118 -7.79 -17.75 9.81
N ALA A 119 -6.75 -16.95 9.56
CA ALA A 119 -5.38 -17.45 9.42
C ALA A 119 -4.76 -17.91 10.76
N GLY A 120 -5.37 -17.59 11.90
CA GLY A 120 -4.82 -17.90 13.22
C GLY A 120 -3.49 -17.20 13.52
N ILE A 121 -3.23 -16.05 12.88
CA ILE A 121 -1.99 -15.28 13.04
C ILE A 121 -2.28 -13.89 13.62
N THR A 122 -1.24 -13.24 14.09
CA THR A 122 -1.23 -11.82 14.41
C THR A 122 -0.57 -11.00 13.31
N ARG A 123 -0.89 -9.70 13.24
CA ARG A 123 -0.23 -8.74 12.32
C ARG A 123 1.30 -8.72 12.38
N LYS A 124 1.92 -9.19 13.48
CA LYS A 124 3.38 -9.28 13.66
C LYS A 124 4.02 -10.44 12.91
N GLU A 125 3.23 -11.43 12.49
CA GLU A 125 3.70 -12.60 11.76
C GLU A 125 3.66 -12.40 10.25
N VAL A 126 3.11 -11.26 9.79
CA VAL A 126 3.13 -10.88 8.38
C VAL A 126 4.57 -10.53 7.98
N GLY A 127 5.13 -11.28 7.03
CA GLY A 127 6.50 -11.07 6.54
C GLY A 127 6.62 -10.14 5.33
N VAL A 128 5.50 -9.84 4.65
CA VAL A 128 5.43 -8.95 3.49
C VAL A 128 3.97 -8.50 3.30
N ALA A 129 3.77 -7.25 2.88
CA ALA A 129 2.44 -6.72 2.60
C ALA A 129 2.37 -6.14 1.19
N GLU A 130 1.34 -6.51 0.42
CA GLU A 130 0.91 -5.79 -0.78
C GLU A 130 -0.43 -5.12 -0.44
N VAL A 131 -0.45 -3.79 -0.45
CA VAL A 131 -1.58 -2.97 0.01
C VAL A 131 -2.13 -2.12 -1.14
N HIS A 132 -3.39 -1.68 -1.04
CA HIS A 132 -4.07 -1.01 -2.13
C HIS A 132 -3.77 0.50 -2.16
N ASP A 133 -2.66 0.88 -2.78
CA ASP A 133 -2.17 2.26 -2.82
C ASP A 133 -2.59 3.04 -4.07
N ALA A 134 -3.89 3.01 -4.46
CA ALA A 134 -4.36 3.77 -5.63
C ALA A 134 -3.97 5.27 -5.60
N PHE A 135 -3.84 5.81 -4.38
CA PHE A 135 -3.25 7.10 -4.08
C PHE A 135 -2.20 6.93 -2.98
N ALA A 136 -1.06 7.63 -3.08
CA ALA A 136 0.00 7.62 -2.06
C ALA A 136 -0.49 7.73 -0.58
N PRO A 137 -1.41 8.63 -0.21
CA PRO A 137 -1.91 8.70 1.18
C PRO A 137 -2.71 7.48 1.63
N PHE A 138 -3.28 6.70 0.71
CA PHE A 138 -4.05 5.51 1.09
C PHE A 138 -3.14 4.42 1.60
N GLU A 139 -1.91 4.33 1.09
CA GLU A 139 -0.91 3.42 1.66
C GLU A 139 -0.67 3.74 3.13
N LEU A 140 -0.51 5.02 3.49
CA LEU A 140 -0.30 5.43 4.88
C LEU A 140 -1.48 5.03 5.76
N MET A 141 -2.70 5.28 5.30
CA MET A 141 -3.92 4.88 6.01
C MET A 141 -4.04 3.36 6.15
N ASP A 142 -3.74 2.61 5.08
CA ASP A 142 -3.79 1.15 5.09
C ASP A 142 -2.74 0.55 6.03
N LEU A 143 -1.54 1.14 6.15
CA LEU A 143 -0.54 0.70 7.14
C LEU A 143 -1.08 0.78 8.56
N GLU A 144 -1.83 1.84 8.87
CA GLU A 144 -2.47 2.05 10.16
C GLU A 144 -3.66 1.11 10.37
N ASP A 145 -4.50 0.95 9.34
CA ASP A 145 -5.71 0.14 9.40
C ASP A 145 -5.42 -1.37 9.45
N LEU A 146 -4.38 -1.83 8.76
CA LEU A 146 -3.85 -3.21 8.87
C LEU A 146 -3.12 -3.41 10.21
N GLY A 147 -2.82 -2.30 10.90
CA GLY A 147 -2.23 -2.31 12.22
C GLY A 147 -0.72 -2.52 12.24
N PHE A 148 -0.02 -2.26 11.14
CA PHE A 148 1.44 -2.32 11.10
C PHE A 148 2.11 -1.17 11.85
N CYS A 149 1.43 -0.03 11.95
CA CYS A 149 1.80 1.11 12.79
C CYS A 149 0.57 1.67 13.54
N GLY A 150 0.80 2.58 14.48
CA GLY A 150 -0.28 3.27 15.18
C GLY A 150 -0.93 4.37 14.33
N PRO A 151 -2.11 4.89 14.73
CA PRO A 151 -2.76 5.98 14.02
C PRO A 151 -1.88 7.24 13.90
N GLY A 152 -1.80 7.82 12.70
CA GLY A 152 -0.92 8.95 12.37
C GLY A 152 0.55 8.61 12.24
N GLU A 153 0.95 7.34 12.40
CA GLU A 153 2.34 6.92 12.33
C GLU A 153 2.76 6.40 10.95
N GLY A 154 1.83 6.31 9.98
CA GLY A 154 2.12 5.79 8.65
C GLY A 154 3.28 6.51 7.95
N LEU A 155 3.32 7.84 7.99
CA LEU A 155 4.41 8.60 7.35
C LEU A 155 5.76 8.28 8.00
N ARG A 156 5.82 8.26 9.33
CA ARG A 156 7.03 7.94 10.07
C ARG A 156 7.50 6.51 9.78
N PHE A 157 6.57 5.57 9.62
CA PHE A 157 6.89 4.20 9.21
C PHE A 157 7.63 4.16 7.86
N VAL A 158 7.19 4.97 6.89
CA VAL A 158 7.83 5.11 5.58
C VAL A 158 9.18 5.83 5.69
N GLU A 159 9.26 6.94 6.42
CA GLU A 159 10.49 7.73 6.58
C GLU A 159 11.60 6.97 7.32
N GLU A 160 11.24 6.10 8.25
CA GLU A 160 12.18 5.24 8.98
C GLU A 160 12.63 4.02 8.15
N GLY A 161 12.18 3.88 6.89
CA GLY A 161 12.53 2.77 6.01
C GLY A 161 11.96 1.42 6.46
N LYS A 162 10.98 1.40 7.38
CA LYS A 162 10.39 0.15 7.90
C LYS A 162 9.68 -0.64 6.81
N GLY A 163 9.14 0.07 5.81
CA GLY A 163 8.44 -0.45 4.63
C GLY A 163 9.32 -0.78 3.44
N ASP A 164 10.63 -0.56 3.52
CA ASP A 164 11.55 -0.80 2.40
C ASP A 164 11.75 -2.30 2.13
N PRO A 165 12.29 -2.70 0.96
CA PRO A 165 12.55 -4.11 0.65
C PRO A 165 13.40 -4.84 1.69
N ASP A 166 14.27 -4.11 2.41
CA ASP A 166 15.15 -4.62 3.46
C ASP A 166 14.67 -4.19 4.87
N GLY A 167 13.48 -3.59 4.96
CA GLY A 167 12.86 -3.12 6.21
C GLY A 167 12.27 -4.25 7.04
N ILE A 168 11.71 -3.90 8.20
CA ILE A 168 11.09 -4.87 9.12
C ILE A 168 9.84 -5.53 8.53
N LEU A 169 9.15 -4.85 7.61
CA LEU A 169 8.00 -5.35 6.88
C LEU A 169 8.03 -4.72 5.49
N PRO A 170 8.52 -5.42 4.46
CA PRO A 170 8.48 -4.94 3.09
C PRO A 170 7.02 -4.70 2.67
N VAL A 171 6.71 -3.45 2.30
CA VAL A 171 5.38 -3.04 1.83
C VAL A 171 5.47 -2.74 0.34
N ASN A 172 4.56 -3.27 -0.46
CA ASN A 172 4.55 -3.06 -1.91
C ASN A 172 5.92 -3.27 -2.59
N PRO A 173 6.67 -4.36 -2.30
CA PRO A 173 7.95 -4.64 -2.97
C PRO A 173 7.80 -4.79 -4.49
N SER A 174 6.59 -5.06 -4.98
CA SER A 174 6.22 -5.02 -6.40
C SER A 174 6.32 -3.65 -7.06
N GLY A 175 6.31 -2.59 -6.25
CA GLY A 175 6.04 -1.23 -6.67
C GLY A 175 4.69 -0.70 -6.15
N GLY A 176 3.69 -1.53 -5.86
CA GLY A 176 2.33 -1.12 -5.45
C GLY A 176 1.33 -1.03 -6.62
N ALA A 177 0.03 -0.90 -6.36
CA ALA A 177 -1.04 -0.76 -7.37
C ALA A 177 -0.83 0.34 -8.45
N PRO A 178 -0.20 1.50 -8.17
CA PRO A 178 0.15 2.47 -9.19
C PRO A 178 1.28 1.99 -10.11
N TRP A 179 1.97 0.91 -9.77
CA TRP A 179 3.28 0.61 -10.32
C TRP A 179 3.49 -0.88 -10.63
N ALA A 180 2.63 -1.79 -10.19
CA ALA A 180 2.80 -3.23 -10.30
C ALA A 180 2.11 -3.79 -11.55
N GLY A 181 2.91 -4.34 -12.47
CA GLY A 181 2.48 -5.46 -13.30
C GLY A 181 2.67 -6.77 -12.54
N ALA A 182 1.85 -7.78 -12.84
CA ALA A 182 1.72 -9.08 -12.15
C ALA A 182 3.00 -9.57 -11.42
N ILE A 183 2.91 -9.72 -10.09
CA ILE A 183 4.00 -10.22 -9.26
C ILE A 183 4.16 -11.73 -9.50
N ARG A 184 5.42 -12.18 -9.67
CA ARG A 184 5.75 -13.60 -9.53
C ARG A 184 6.05 -13.85 -8.06
N TRP A 185 5.12 -14.47 -7.35
CA TRP A 185 5.41 -15.04 -6.03
C TRP A 185 6.28 -16.28 -6.25
N GLY A 186 7.51 -16.20 -5.75
CA GLY A 186 8.38 -17.36 -5.58
C GLY A 186 8.77 -17.42 -4.11
N PRO A 187 8.92 -18.61 -3.52
CA PRO A 187 9.35 -18.74 -2.14
C PRO A 187 10.73 -18.11 -2.00
N ARG A 188 10.89 -17.09 -1.15
CA ARG A 188 12.21 -16.56 -0.79
C ARG A 188 12.56 -16.95 0.65
N GLY A 189 13.15 -18.13 0.78
CA GLY A 189 14.46 -18.24 1.41
C GLY A 189 15.50 -18.31 0.26
N LEU A 190 16.52 -17.46 0.28
CA LEU A 190 17.62 -17.38 -0.71
C LEU A 190 18.30 -18.77 -0.95
N PRO A 191 19.06 -19.04 -2.05
CA PRO A 191 19.45 -18.23 -3.22
C PRO A 191 19.20 -18.90 -4.60
N ARG A 192 19.56 -18.16 -5.67
CA ARG A 192 19.79 -18.57 -7.08
C ARG A 192 18.64 -18.34 -8.06
N TRP A 193 18.75 -17.17 -8.68
CA TRP A 193 18.72 -16.94 -10.12
C TRP A 193 18.76 -18.20 -10.98
N TRP A 194 17.66 -18.42 -11.70
CA TRP A 194 17.67 -18.87 -13.08
C TRP A 194 16.78 -17.91 -13.87
#